data_AF-A0A9D3YHG7-F1
#
_entry.id   AF-A0A9D3YHG7-F1
#
_cell.length_a   1.000
_cell.length_b   1.000
_cell.length_c   1.000
_cell.angle_alpha   90.00
_cell.angle_beta   90.00
_cell.angle_gamma   90.00
#
_symmetry.space_group_name_H-M   'P 1'
#
loop_
_entity.id
_entity.type
_entity.pdbx_description
1 polymer ?
#
loop_
_entity_poly.entity_id
_entity_poly.type
_entity_poly.pdbx_seq_one_letter_code
_entity_poly.pdbx_strand_id
1 'polypeptide(L)'
;MELIRSNKGKYKLCHEHYTKNFSSNSSIFWTCTNRTLGCRGSLRSDIQMTTCQRTNKHDYPTYKIKVEVAYVRANMKEQAKPSHDEPDVVYTSSLVDVEEETLASLQSAEICKKTIRNQRTQEFPKAPDNCRDIIIQGE
;
A
#
# COMPACT_ATOMS: atom_id res chain seq x y z
N MET A 1 5.45 10.14 7.95
CA MET A 1 4.08 9.59 7.96
C MET A 1 3.56 9.79 6.56
N GLU A 2 3.43 8.72 5.80
CA GLU A 2 3.29 8.83 4.35
C GLU A 2 1.88 8.42 3.90
N LEU A 3 1.41 8.98 2.79
CA LEU A 3 0.17 8.59 2.13
C LEU A 3 0.58 7.64 1.00
N ILE A 4 0.15 6.39 1.05
CA ILE A 4 0.40 5.42 -0.04
C ILE A 4 -0.74 5.53 -1.05
N ARG A 5 -0.43 5.56 -2.35
CA ARG A 5 -1.48 5.46 -3.37
C ARG A 5 -2.06 4.05 -3.41
N SER A 6 -3.39 3.95 -3.36
CA SER A 6 -4.06 2.67 -3.59
C SER A 6 -4.03 2.25 -5.05
N ASN A 7 -4.23 0.96 -5.31
CA ASN A 7 -4.46 0.42 -6.65
C ASN A 7 -5.63 1.09 -7.41
N LYS A 8 -6.53 1.81 -6.73
CA LYS A 8 -7.64 2.57 -7.37
C LYS A 8 -7.32 4.06 -7.56
N GLY A 9 -6.04 4.46 -7.47
CA GLY A 9 -5.59 5.86 -7.66
C GLY A 9 -5.92 6.81 -6.50
N LYS A 10 -6.77 6.41 -5.55
CA LYS A 10 -7.06 7.19 -4.33
C LYS A 10 -5.93 7.05 -3.32
N TYR A 11 -5.63 8.11 -2.58
CA TYR A 11 -4.71 8.03 -1.44
C TYR A 11 -5.29 7.11 -0.37
N LYS A 12 -4.46 6.18 0.10
CA LYS A 12 -4.64 5.49 1.37
C LYS A 12 -3.67 6.14 2.34
N LEU A 13 -4.10 6.34 3.58
CA LEU A 13 -3.13 6.46 4.66
C LEU A 13 -2.25 5.20 4.64
N CYS A 14 -0.92 5.35 4.75
CA CYS A 14 0.06 4.27 4.85
C CYS A 14 -0.15 3.46 6.13
N HIS A 15 -1.29 2.79 6.18
CA HIS A 15 -1.76 2.15 7.36
C HIS A 15 -2.85 1.15 7.04
N GLU A 16 -2.41 -0.06 6.74
CA GLU A 16 -3.24 -1.27 6.85
C GLU A 16 -3.85 -1.46 8.26
N HIS A 17 -3.64 -0.53 9.20
CA HIS A 17 -4.19 -0.57 10.54
C HIS A 17 -5.06 0.62 10.92
N TYR A 18 -5.52 1.45 9.99
CA TYR A 18 -6.56 2.46 10.29
C TYR A 18 -7.81 2.21 9.46
N THR A 19 -8.96 2.21 10.12
CA THR A 19 -10.29 2.21 9.50
C THR A 19 -10.96 3.56 9.72
N LYS A 20 -11.78 3.98 8.74
CA LYS A 20 -12.61 5.17 8.90
C LYS A 20 -13.61 4.92 10.03
N ASN A 21 -13.62 5.81 11.01
CA ASN A 21 -14.61 5.79 12.08
C ASN A 21 -15.82 6.64 11.65
N PHE A 22 -15.63 7.94 11.48
CA PHE A 22 -16.64 8.86 10.98
C PHE A 22 -16.02 10.03 10.22
N SER A 23 -16.84 10.80 9.53
CA SER A 23 -16.43 12.04 8.85
C SER A 23 -17.29 13.20 9.30
N SER A 24 -16.67 14.37 9.35
CA SER A 24 -17.29 15.67 9.57
C SER A 24 -17.17 16.51 8.29
N ASN A 25 -17.75 17.72 8.30
CA ASN A 25 -17.73 18.63 7.15
C ASN A 25 -16.33 19.14 6.76
N SER A 26 -15.31 18.94 7.61
CA SER A 26 -13.94 19.41 7.33
C SER A 26 -12.87 18.35 7.59
N SER A 27 -13.23 17.18 8.14
CA SER A 27 -12.23 16.19 8.55
C SER A 27 -12.77 14.77 8.57
N ILE A 28 -11.89 13.81 8.34
CA ILE A 28 -12.15 12.38 8.48
C ILE A 28 -11.40 11.88 9.71
N PHE A 29 -12.10 11.12 10.56
CA PHE A 29 -11.54 10.51 11.76
C PHE A 29 -11.30 9.02 11.53
N TRP A 30 -10.10 8.58 11.90
CA TRP A 30 -9.59 7.25 11.67
C TRP A 30 -9.21 6.60 13.00
N THR A 31 -9.52 5.32 13.15
CA THR A 31 -9.23 4.52 14.36
C THR A 31 -8.48 3.26 13.99
N CYS A 32 -7.66 2.75 14.91
CA CYS A 32 -6.90 1.55 14.64
C CYS A 32 -7.81 0.36 14.29
N THR A 33 -7.43 -0.50 13.33
CA THR A 33 -8.12 -1.78 13.05
C THR A 33 -8.15 -2.69 14.27
N ASN A 34 -7.10 -2.63 15.10
CA ASN A 34 -6.98 -3.38 16.36
C ASN A 34 -7.62 -2.63 17.54
N ARG A 35 -8.57 -1.71 17.28
CA ARG A 35 -9.30 -1.00 18.34
C ARG A 35 -10.01 -1.97 19.29
N THR A 36 -10.53 -3.08 18.76
CA THR A 36 -11.16 -4.17 19.52
C THR A 36 -10.17 -4.90 20.43
N LEU A 37 -8.88 -4.91 20.08
CA LEU A 37 -7.79 -5.47 20.89
C LEU A 37 -7.18 -4.44 21.85
N GLY A 38 -7.87 -3.31 22.08
CA GLY A 38 -7.45 -2.27 23.03
C GLY A 38 -6.57 -1.17 22.46
N CYS A 39 -6.21 -1.21 21.17
CA CYS A 39 -5.36 -0.17 20.60
C CYS A 39 -6.07 1.19 20.52
N ARG A 40 -5.43 2.23 21.07
CA ARG A 40 -5.97 3.61 21.09
C ARG A 40 -5.50 4.48 19.94
N GLY A 41 -4.70 3.95 19.02
CA GLY A 41 -4.21 4.66 17.85
C GLY A 41 -5.35 5.34 17.09
N SER A 42 -5.21 6.63 16.86
CA SER A 42 -6.20 7.44 16.14
C SER A 42 -5.55 8.55 15.34
N LEU A 43 -6.21 8.92 14.26
CA LEU A 43 -5.71 9.92 13.31
C LEU A 43 -6.87 10.74 12.76
N ARG A 44 -6.57 12.00 12.44
CA ARG A 44 -7.47 12.92 11.76
C ARG A 44 -6.85 13.33 10.44
N SER A 45 -7.61 13.32 9.37
CA SER A 45 -7.23 13.93 8.09
C SER A 45 -8.22 15.01 7.69
N ASP A 46 -7.85 15.88 6.77
CA ASP A 46 -8.82 16.67 6.00
C ASP A 46 -9.63 15.76 5.06
N ILE A 47 -10.69 16.32 4.45
CA ILE A 47 -11.55 15.59 3.51
C ILE A 47 -10.79 15.13 2.27
N GLN A 48 -9.84 15.94 1.78
CA GLN A 48 -9.04 15.60 0.61
C GLN A 48 -7.88 14.67 0.94
N MET A 49 -7.70 14.30 2.22
CA MET A 49 -6.61 13.47 2.72
C MET A 49 -5.23 14.01 2.33
N THR A 50 -5.10 15.32 2.18
CA THR A 50 -3.85 16.02 1.88
C THR A 50 -3.00 16.21 3.13
N THR A 51 -3.64 16.34 4.29
CA THR A 51 -3.01 16.53 5.59
C THR A 51 -3.54 15.51 6.57
N CYS A 52 -2.63 14.95 7.37
CA CYS A 52 -2.95 13.94 8.37
C CYS A 52 -2.25 14.28 9.69
N GLN A 53 -3.03 14.39 10.76
CA GLN A 53 -2.57 14.63 12.12
C GLN A 53 -2.83 13.41 12.98
N ARG A 54 -1.76 12.83 13.53
CA ARG A 54 -1.89 11.75 14.51
C ARG A 54 -2.43 12.33 15.82
N THR A 55 -3.55 11.80 16.30
CA THR A 55 -4.11 12.23 17.59
C THR A 55 -3.59 11.33 18.70
N ASN A 56 -3.58 10.01 18.49
CA ASN A 56 -3.03 9.04 19.44
C ASN A 56 -2.04 8.09 18.76
N LYS A 57 -0.98 7.73 19.49
CA LYS A 57 -0.03 6.69 19.08
C LYS A 57 -0.65 5.30 19.23
N HIS A 58 -0.14 4.35 18.46
CA HIS A 58 -0.45 2.94 18.70
C HIS A 58 0.32 2.45 19.90
N ASP A 59 -0.34 1.59 20.67
CA ASP A 59 0.16 1.05 21.91
C ASP A 59 0.24 -0.49 21.82
N TYR A 60 0.97 -0.98 20.81
CA TYR A 60 1.29 -2.40 20.71
C TYR A 60 2.67 -2.62 20.07
N PRO A 61 3.47 -3.59 20.57
CA PRO A 61 4.85 -3.79 20.14
C PRO A 61 5.00 -4.07 18.63
N THR A 62 4.12 -4.89 18.06
CA THR A 62 4.17 -5.30 16.64
C THR A 62 3.75 -4.19 15.66
N TYR A 63 3.46 -2.99 16.16
CA TYR A 63 3.02 -1.89 15.33
C TYR A 63 4.03 -1.49 14.27
N LYS A 64 5.29 -1.30 14.68
CA LYS A 64 6.36 -0.84 13.80
C LYS A 64 6.61 -1.83 12.67
N ILE A 65 6.75 -3.11 13.04
CA ILE A 65 6.92 -4.23 12.12
C ILE A 65 5.82 -4.24 11.05
N LYS A 66 4.55 -4.16 11.47
CA LYS A 66 3.45 -4.20 10.49
C LYS A 66 3.40 -2.98 9.56
N VAL A 67 3.83 -1.80 10.03
CA VAL A 67 3.96 -0.60 9.19
C VAL A 67 5.02 -0.80 8.14
N GLU A 68 6.18 -1.31 8.55
CA GLU A 68 7.30 -1.58 7.68
C GLU A 68 6.96 -2.65 6.64
N VAL A 69 6.30 -3.75 7.03
CA VAL A 69 5.77 -4.76 6.10
C VAL A 69 4.84 -4.12 5.07
N ALA A 70 3.93 -3.23 5.49
CA ALA A 70 3.03 -2.55 4.57
C ALA A 70 3.77 -1.63 3.59
N TYR A 71 4.82 -0.94 4.06
CA TYR A 71 5.68 -0.09 3.24
C TYR A 71 6.43 -0.91 2.18
N VAL A 72 7.10 -1.99 2.61
CA VAL A 72 7.82 -2.91 1.71
C VAL A 72 6.90 -3.45 0.62
N ARG A 73 5.67 -3.86 0.98
CA ARG A 73 4.68 -4.35 0.00
C ARG A 73 4.20 -3.26 -0.96
N ALA A 74 4.14 -2.01 -0.52
CA ALA A 74 3.80 -0.89 -1.39
C ALA A 74 4.95 -0.58 -2.36
N ASN A 75 6.19 -0.55 -1.86
CA ASN A 75 7.40 -0.38 -2.67
C ASN A 75 7.49 -1.47 -3.75
N MET A 76 7.30 -2.75 -3.39
CA MET A 76 7.26 -3.86 -4.37
C MET A 76 6.23 -3.62 -5.49
N LYS A 77 5.05 -3.08 -5.16
CA LYS A 77 4.02 -2.78 -6.16
C LYS A 77 4.40 -1.58 -7.03
N GLU A 78 5.01 -0.56 -6.45
CA GLU A 78 5.46 0.63 -7.19
C GLU A 78 6.58 0.27 -8.15
N GLN A 79 7.57 -0.52 -7.71
CA GLN A 79 8.64 -1.04 -8.56
C GLN A 79 8.12 -2.01 -9.63
N ALA A 80 7.14 -2.85 -9.30
CA ALA A 80 6.59 -3.83 -10.24
C ALA A 80 5.89 -3.20 -11.45
N LYS A 81 5.29 -2.01 -11.30
CA LYS A 81 4.49 -1.36 -12.35
C LYS A 81 5.28 -1.03 -13.63
N PRO A 82 6.41 -0.31 -13.57
CA PRO A 82 7.21 0.00 -14.75
C PRO A 82 8.24 -1.08 -15.10
N SER A 83 8.52 -2.02 -14.19
CA SER A 83 9.62 -2.97 -14.34
C SER A 83 9.26 -4.17 -15.21
N HIS A 84 10.18 -4.53 -16.12
CA HIS A 84 10.20 -5.80 -16.85
C HIS A 84 11.11 -6.85 -16.20
N ASP A 85 11.73 -6.53 -15.07
CA ASP A 85 12.70 -7.42 -14.40
C ASP A 85 12.03 -8.69 -13.90
N GLU A 86 12.83 -9.73 -13.63
CA GLU A 86 12.27 -10.94 -13.03
C GLU A 86 11.64 -10.64 -11.66
N PRO A 87 10.49 -11.23 -11.30
CA PRO A 87 9.86 -11.00 -9.99
C PRO A 87 10.79 -11.23 -8.80
N ASP A 88 11.78 -12.10 -8.95
CA ASP A 88 12.80 -12.39 -7.92
C ASP A 88 13.74 -11.19 -7.71
N VAL A 89 14.09 -10.47 -8.78
CA VAL A 89 14.91 -9.26 -8.72
C VAL A 89 14.15 -8.11 -8.06
N VAL A 90 12.89 -7.91 -8.43
CA VAL A 90 12.02 -6.89 -7.79
C VAL A 90 11.78 -7.22 -6.32
N TYR A 91 11.60 -8.51 -6.00
CA TYR A 91 11.44 -8.96 -4.61
C TYR A 91 12.70 -8.69 -3.78
N THR A 92 13.87 -9.15 -4.23
CA THR A 92 15.14 -9.00 -3.49
C THR A 92 15.56 -7.54 -3.35
N SER A 93 15.44 -6.73 -4.40
CA SER A 93 15.74 -5.28 -4.35
C SER A 93 14.85 -4.53 -3.37
N SER A 94 13.59 -4.94 -3.20
CA SER A 94 12.67 -4.36 -2.23
C SER A 94 12.98 -4.72 -0.76
N LEU A 95 13.93 -5.64 -0.52
CA LEU A 95 14.28 -6.14 0.82
C LEU A 95 15.65 -5.68 1.33
N VAL A 96 16.44 -4.97 0.51
CA VAL A 96 17.85 -4.63 0.82
C VAL A 96 18.00 -3.87 2.15
N ASP A 97 17.06 -3.00 2.49
CA ASP A 97 17.12 -2.14 3.68
C ASP A 97 16.03 -2.47 4.72
N VAL A 98 15.59 -3.74 4.80
CA VAL A 98 14.48 -4.15 5.70
C VAL A 98 15.02 -4.90 6.92
N GLU A 99 14.51 -4.57 8.11
CA GLU A 99 14.90 -5.25 9.36
C GLU A 99 14.48 -6.73 9.37
N GLU A 100 15.27 -7.59 10.01
CA GLU A 100 15.04 -9.05 10.06
C GLU A 100 13.67 -9.41 10.67
N GLU A 101 13.23 -8.69 11.70
CA GLU A 101 11.91 -8.87 12.31
C GLU A 101 10.77 -8.60 11.31
N THR A 102 10.96 -7.64 10.43
CA THR A 102 10.02 -7.28 9.37
C THR A 102 10.02 -8.32 8.25
N LEU A 103 11.18 -8.87 7.91
CA LEU A 103 11.31 -10.01 6.97
C LEU A 103 10.56 -11.24 7.49
N ALA A 104 10.69 -11.56 8.77
CA ALA A 104 10.01 -12.69 9.40
C ALA A 104 8.48 -12.52 9.42
N SER A 105 7.99 -11.28 9.47
CA SER A 105 6.55 -10.96 9.43
C SER A 105 6.00 -10.81 8.00
N LEU A 106 6.84 -10.88 6.97
CA LEU A 106 6.42 -10.76 5.58
C LEU A 106 5.65 -12.01 5.12
N GLN A 107 4.85 -11.87 4.05
CA GLN A 107 4.24 -13.04 3.40
C GLN A 107 5.32 -13.86 2.68
N SER A 108 5.03 -15.14 2.40
CA SER A 108 5.96 -16.00 1.68
C SER A 108 6.40 -15.36 0.35
N ALA A 109 7.65 -15.61 -0.04
CA ALA A 109 8.23 -15.06 -1.27
C ALA A 109 7.33 -15.32 -2.48
N GLU A 110 6.72 -16.50 -2.57
CA GLU A 110 5.79 -16.86 -3.64
C GLU A 110 4.55 -15.97 -3.71
N ILE A 111 3.98 -15.58 -2.56
CA ILE A 111 2.84 -14.64 -2.52
C ILE A 111 3.28 -13.24 -2.97
N CYS A 112 4.47 -12.79 -2.55
CA CYS A 112 5.04 -11.50 -2.96
C CYS A 112 5.30 -11.47 -4.47
N LYS A 113 5.92 -12.50 -5.03
CA LYS A 113 6.16 -12.68 -6.48
C LYS A 113 4.85 -12.73 -7.26
N LYS A 114 3.83 -13.46 -6.76
CA LYS A 114 2.49 -13.46 -7.35
C LYS A 114 1.87 -12.06 -7.37
N THR A 115 2.08 -11.27 -6.30
CA THR A 115 1.62 -9.88 -6.24
C THR A 115 2.30 -9.01 -7.30
N ILE A 116 3.61 -9.15 -7.50
CA ILE A 116 4.37 -8.45 -8.55
C ILE A 116 3.80 -8.78 -9.94
N ARG A 117 3.61 -10.07 -10.25
CA ARG A 117 3.03 -10.52 -11.53
C ARG A 117 1.63 -9.92 -11.74
N ASN A 118 0.76 -10.00 -10.73
CA ASN A 118 -0.59 -9.43 -10.80
C ASN A 118 -0.56 -7.91 -11.01
N GLN A 119 0.38 -7.21 -10.37
CA GLN A 119 0.48 -5.76 -10.49
C GLN A 119 0.83 -5.33 -11.92
N ARG A 120 1.66 -6.10 -12.62
CA ARG A 120 1.99 -5.89 -14.05
C ARG A 120 0.78 -6.11 -14.95
N THR A 121 0.00 -7.16 -14.70
CA THR A 121 -1.21 -7.46 -15.50
C THR A 121 -2.30 -6.40 -15.40
N GLN A 122 -2.28 -5.56 -14.35
CA GLN A 122 -3.29 -4.49 -14.20
C GLN A 122 -3.07 -3.32 -15.18
N GLU A 123 -1.85 -3.11 -15.67
CA GLU A 123 -1.55 -1.97 -16.55
C GLU A 123 -1.13 -2.37 -17.98
N PHE A 124 -0.91 -3.66 -18.27
CA PHE A 124 -0.46 -4.11 -19.60
C PHE A 124 -1.26 -5.26 -20.22
N PRO A 125 -1.82 -5.08 -21.44
CA PRO A 125 -2.12 -3.79 -22.07
C PRO A 125 -3.26 -3.10 -21.33
N LYS A 126 -3.15 -1.78 -21.12
CA LYS A 126 -4.29 -0.97 -20.67
C LYS A 126 -5.42 -1.16 -21.68
N ALA A 127 -6.60 -1.59 -21.22
CA ALA A 127 -7.76 -1.67 -22.09
C ALA A 127 -7.98 -0.29 -22.73
N PRO A 128 -8.10 -0.20 -24.06
CA PRO A 128 -8.33 1.07 -24.73
C PRO A 128 -9.65 1.65 -24.24
N ASP A 129 -9.63 2.92 -23.82
CA ASP A 129 -10.83 3.58 -23.29
C ASP A 129 -11.87 3.76 -24.42
N ASN A 130 -11.41 3.82 -25.69
CA ASN A 130 -12.26 3.95 -26.88
C ASN A 130 -11.71 3.14 -28.06
N CYS A 131 -12.55 2.79 -29.05
CA CYS A 131 -12.10 2.08 -30.26
C CYS A 131 -10.99 2.80 -31.06
N ARG A 132 -10.81 4.10 -30.85
CA ARG A 132 -9.75 4.91 -31.48
C ARG A 132 -8.35 4.63 -30.93
N ASP A 133 -8.26 4.06 -29.73
CA ASP A 133 -6.99 3.79 -29.05
C ASP A 133 -6.41 2.40 -29.41
N ILE A 134 -7.13 1.63 -30.24
CA ILE A 134 -6.67 0.34 -30.78
C ILE A 134 -5.80 0.60 -32.00
N ILE A 135 -4.48 0.54 -31.83
CA ILE A 135 -3.53 0.53 -32.95
C ILE A 135 -3.25 -0.94 -33.29
N ILE A 136 -3.82 -1.43 -34.39
CA ILE A 136 -3.46 -2.73 -34.95
C ILE A 136 -2.11 -2.55 -35.65
N GLN A 137 -1.02 -2.96 -35.02
CA GLN A 137 0.25 -3.11 -35.72
C GLN A 137 0.18 -4.38 -36.56
N GLY A 138 0.01 -4.21 -37.88
CA GLY A 138 0.12 -5.29 -38.84
C GLY A 138 1.18 -4.95 -39.87
N GLU A 139 2.20 -5.81 -39.96
CA GLU A 139 2.54 -6.52 -41.19
C GLU A 139 2.69 -8.02 -40.85
#